data_AF-A0A2N3U6X4-F1
#
_entry.id   AF-A0A2N3U6X4-F1
#
_cell.length_a   1.000
_cell.length_b   1.000
_cell.length_c   1.000
_cell.angle_alpha   90.00
_cell.angle_beta   90.00
_cell.angle_gamma   90.00
#
_symmetry.space_group_name_H-M   'P 1'
#
loop_
_entity.id
_entity.type
_entity.pdbx_description
1 polymer ?
#
loop_
_entity_poly.entity_id
_entity_poly.type
_entity_poly.pdbx_seq_one_letter_code
_entity_poly.pdbx_strand_id
1 'polypeptide(L)' 'MIKTSTQNELIQYVYNELADPALEQLETALMHDNELAESCSDLMLLQRLLDGAAKSPSQRSIDNILNYSKSLSLQS' A
#
# COMPACT_ATOMS: atom_id res chain seq x y z
N MET A 1 -5.21 2.67 27.03
CA MET A 1 -5.27 2.34 25.59
C MET A 1 -4.11 3.04 24.92
N ILE A 2 -2.95 2.41 24.85
CA ILE A 2 -1.70 3.09 24.49
C ILE A 2 -0.85 2.05 23.75
N LYS A 3 -0.40 2.35 22.51
CA LYS A 3 0.41 1.58 21.53
C LYS A 3 -0.29 1.07 20.26
N THR A 4 -1.43 0.37 20.33
CA THR A 4 -2.06 -0.19 19.11
C THR A 4 -2.80 0.83 18.24
N SER A 5 -3.33 1.92 18.82
CA SER A 5 -4.00 2.98 18.02
C SER A 5 -3.01 3.68 17.09
N THR A 6 -1.84 4.06 17.62
CA THR A 6 -0.79 4.78 16.89
C THR A 6 -0.20 3.97 15.73
N GLN A 7 -0.04 2.66 15.89
CA GLN A 7 0.44 1.80 14.81
C GLN A 7 -0.57 1.65 13.66
N ASN A 8 -1.86 1.53 13.98
CA ASN A 8 -2.90 1.49 12.94
C ASN A 8 -3.01 2.82 12.19
N GLU A 9 -2.90 3.94 12.91
CA GLU A 9 -2.90 5.28 12.33
C GLU A 9 -1.71 5.48 11.38
N LEU A 10 -0.52 5.01 11.75
CA LEU A 10 0.67 5.02 10.87
C LEU A 10 0.46 4.20 9.59
N ILE A 11 -0.13 3.00 9.70
CA ILE A 11 -0.42 2.18 8.52
C ILE A 11 -1.42 2.90 7.61
N GLN A 12 -2.51 3.41 8.17
CA GLN A 12 -3.50 4.19 7.41
C GLN A 12 -2.87 5.41 6.76
N TYR A 13 -1.97 6.11 7.45
CA TYR A 13 -1.23 7.24 6.90
C TYR A 13 -0.36 6.83 5.69
N VAL A 14 0.39 5.74 5.78
CA VAL A 14 1.24 5.22 4.68
C VAL A 14 0.42 4.87 3.43
N TYR A 15 -0.83 4.45 3.60
CA TYR A 15 -1.75 4.13 2.50
C TYR A 15 -2.72 5.27 2.12
N ASN A 16 -2.58 6.47 2.71
CA ASN A 16 -3.51 7.61 2.53
C ASN A 16 -4.97 7.28 2.88
N GLU A 17 -5.19 6.44 3.88
CA GLU A 17 -6.50 5.99 4.38
C GLU A 17 -6.90 6.66 5.71
N LEU A 18 -6.06 7.55 6.24
CA LEU A 18 -6.30 8.23 7.51
C LEU A 18 -7.26 9.41 7.32
N ALA A 19 -8.23 9.56 8.22
CA ALA A 19 -9.16 10.69 8.18
C ALA A 19 -8.47 12.02 8.50
N ASP A 20 -8.86 13.11 7.82
CA ASP A 20 -8.30 14.46 7.96
C ASP A 20 -8.01 14.92 9.41
N PRO A 21 -8.94 14.82 10.38
CA PRO A 21 -8.66 15.27 11.75
C PRO A 21 -7.62 14.43 12.47
N ALA A 22 -7.46 13.15 12.10
CA ALA A 22 -6.44 12.27 12.66
C ALA A 22 -5.09 12.47 11.94
N LEU A 23 -5.12 12.86 10.66
CA LEU A 23 -3.92 13.17 9.88
C LEU A 23 -3.17 14.37 10.46
N GLU A 24 -3.84 15.49 10.72
CA GLU A 24 -3.20 16.68 11.33
C GLU A 24 -2.58 16.38 12.71
N GLN A 25 -3.26 15.57 13.51
CA GLN A 25 -2.76 15.13 14.82
C GLN A 25 -1.52 14.24 14.69
N LEU A 26 -1.54 13.31 13.75
CA LEU A 26 -0.43 12.41 13.50
C LEU A 26 0.79 13.17 12.96
N GLU A 27 0.60 14.10 12.04
CA GLU A 27 1.70 14.94 11.52
C GLU A 27 2.34 15.78 12.64
N THR A 28 1.52 16.35 13.53
CA THR A 28 2.02 17.06 14.71
C THR A 28 2.82 16.13 15.62
N ALA A 29 2.35 14.89 15.84
CA ALA A 29 3.08 13.90 16.64
C ALA A 29 4.42 13.52 16.00
N LEU A 30 4.45 13.31 14.68
CA LEU A 30 5.67 12.99 13.91
C LEU A 30 6.72 14.10 14.00
N MET A 31 6.32 15.38 14.11
CA MET A 31 7.25 16.50 14.27
C MET A 31 7.94 16.54 15.64
N HIS A 32 7.35 15.92 16.66
CA HIS A 32 7.82 15.98 18.04
C HIS A 32 8.39 14.66 18.57
N ASP A 33 8.04 13.55 17.93
CA ASP A 33 8.45 12.20 18.31
C ASP A 33 9.32 11.56 17.21
N ASN A 34 10.63 11.53 17.47
CA ASN A 34 11.61 10.99 16.52
C ASN A 34 11.52 9.46 16.36
N GLU A 35 11.13 8.72 17.40
CA GLU A 35 10.95 7.27 17.33
C GLU A 35 9.74 6.92 16.45
N LEU A 36 8.68 7.73 16.57
CA LEU A 36 7.50 7.64 15.72
C LEU A 36 7.83 7.97 14.26
N ALA A 37 8.64 9.01 14.01
CA ALA A 37 9.06 9.41 12.67
C ALA A 37 9.96 8.35 11.99
N GLU A 38 10.86 7.72 12.75
CA GLU A 38 11.69 6.60 12.27
C GLU A 38 10.80 5.40 11.90
N SER A 39 9.87 5.03 12.78
CA SER A 39 8.90 3.95 12.52
C SER A 39 8.05 4.21 11.26
N CYS A 40 7.62 5.45 11.04
CA CYS A 40 6.89 5.85 9.84
C CYS A 40 7.76 5.70 8.58
N SER A 41 9.02 6.12 8.67
CA SER A 41 9.98 6.05 7.55
C SER A 41 10.26 4.60 7.14
N ASP A 42 10.42 3.70 8.12
CA ASP A 42 10.59 2.27 7.89
C ASP A 42 9.37 1.65 7.19
N LEU A 43 8.15 2.02 7.61
CA LEU A 43 6.92 1.54 6.98
C LEU A 43 6.80 2.02 5.52
N MET A 44 7.14 3.28 5.22
CA MET A 44 7.16 3.81 3.85
C MET A 44 8.20 3.09 2.98
N LEU A 45 9.37 2.78 3.53
CA LEU A 45 10.38 1.99 2.82
C LEU A 45 9.87 0.57 2.51
N LEU A 46 9.26 -0.08 3.51
CA LEU A 46 8.71 -1.42 3.37
C LEU A 46 7.58 -1.46 2.32
N GLN A 47 6.69 -0.48 2.31
CA GLN A 47 5.65 -0.34 1.28
C GLN A 47 6.26 -0.30 -0.12
N ARG A 48 7.27 0.55 -0.35
CA ARG A 48 7.95 0.63 -1.66
C ARG A 48 8.60 -0.68 -2.07
N LEU A 49 9.21 -1.40 -1.13
CA LEU A 49 9.81 -2.70 -1.39
C LEU A 49 8.76 -3.76 -1.75
N LEU A 50 7.61 -3.74 -1.08
CA LEU A 50 6.49 -4.64 -1.38
C LEU A 50 5.89 -4.34 -2.76
N ASP A 51 5.71 -3.06 -3.11
CA ASP A 51 5.25 -2.65 -4.44
C ASP A 51 6.21 -3.13 -5.54
N GLY A 52 7.52 -3.03 -5.29
CA GLY A 52 8.55 -3.54 -6.21
C GLY A 52 8.62 -5.07 -6.28
N ALA A 53 8.20 -5.77 -5.23
CA ALA A 53 8.14 -7.23 -5.18
C ALA A 53 6.87 -7.81 -5.81
N ALA A 54 5.87 -6.97 -6.12
CA ALA A 54 4.63 -7.39 -6.75
C ALA A 54 4.92 -8.01 -8.12
N LYS A 55 4.66 -9.32 -8.24
CA LYS A 55 4.85 -10.05 -9.50
C LYS A 55 3.62 -9.91 -10.37
N SER A 56 3.81 -9.48 -11.62
CA SER A 56 2.80 -9.55 -12.66
C SER A 56 2.97 -10.82 -13.51
N PRO A 57 1.88 -11.35 -14.11
CA PRO A 57 2.01 -12.40 -15.10
C PRO A 57 2.83 -11.91 -16.29
N SER A 58 3.57 -12.82 -16.93
CA SER A 58 4.32 -12.48 -18.14
C SER A 58 3.39 -12.01 -19.26
N GLN A 59 3.86 -11.12 -20.14
CA GLN A 59 3.09 -10.66 -21.30
C GLN A 59 2.56 -11.83 -22.13
N ARG A 60 3.38 -12.86 -22.31
CA ARG A 60 2.98 -14.11 -23.00
C ARG A 60 1.78 -14.78 -22.34
N SER A 61 1.75 -14.87 -21.01
CA SER A 61 0.62 -15.45 -20.29
C SER A 61 -0.65 -14.62 -20.48
N ILE A 62 -0.53 -13.29 -20.46
CA ILE A 62 -1.64 -12.35 -20.71
C ILE A 62 -2.18 -12.55 -22.13
N ASP A 63 -1.31 -12.55 -23.14
CA ASP A 63 -1.69 -12.70 -24.54
C ASP A 63 -2.39 -14.05 -24.80
N ASN A 64 -1.90 -15.13 -24.19
CA ASN A 64 -2.53 -16.45 -24.30
C ASN A 64 -3.97 -16.44 -23.76
N ILE A 65 -4.20 -15.82 -22.60
CA ILE A 65 -5.53 -15.71 -22.00
C ILE A 65 -6.45 -14.91 -22.91
N LEU A 66 -6.00 -13.74 -23.38
CA LEU A 66 -6.79 -12.85 -24.24
C LEU A 66 -7.15 -13.51 -25.58
N ASN A 67 -6.20 -14.22 -26.18
CA ASN A 67 -6.42 -14.92 -27.45
C ASN A 67 -7.40 -16.09 -27.29
N TYR A 68 -7.31 -16.84 -26.20
CA TYR A 68 -8.28 -17.88 -25.88
C TYR A 68 -9.70 -17.31 -25.74
N SER A 69 -9.88 -16.28 -24.92
CA SER A 69 -11.18 -15.63 -24.71
C SER A 69 -11.78 -15.11 -26.03
N LYS A 70 -10.97 -14.50 -26.91
CA LYS A 70 -11.40 -14.06 -28.24
C LYS A 70 -11.84 -15.24 -29.11
N SER A 71 -11.03 -16.29 -29.18
CA SER A 71 -11.35 -17.48 -29.99
C SER A 71 -12.64 -18.17 -29.53
N LEU A 72 -12.88 -18.24 -28.22
CA LEU A 72 -14.09 -18.81 -27.66
C LEU A 72 -15.33 -17.98 -28.04
N SER A 73 -15.24 -16.64 -27.95
CA SER A 73 -16.34 -15.74 -28.33
C SER A 73 -16.67 -15.76 -29.83
N LEU A 74 -15.71 -16.16 -30.67
CA LEU A 74 -15.90 -16.32 -32.12
C LEU A 74 -16.46 -17.69 -32.52
N GLN A 75 -16.47 -18.65 -31.58
CA GLN A 75 -17.01 -20.00 -31.78
C GLN A 75 -18.46 -20.16 -31.32
N SER A 76 -18.99 -19.18 -30.58
CA SER A 76 -20.39 -19.07 -30.14
C SER A 76 -21.20 -18.18 -31.07
#